data_AF-A0A6A6F1S4-F1
#
_entry.id   AF-A0A6A6F1S4-F1
#
_cell.length_a   1.000
_cell.length_b   1.000
_cell.length_c   1.000
_cell.angle_alpha   90.00
_cell.angle_beta   90.00
_cell.angle_gamma   90.00
#
_symmetry.space_group_name_H-M   'P 1'
#
loop_
_entity.id
_entity.type
_entity.pdbx_description
1 polymer ?
#
loop_
_entity_poly.entity_id
_entity_poly.type
_entity_poly.pdbx_seq_one_letter_code
_entity_poly.pdbx_strand_id
1 'polypeptide(L)'
;MAERAQLTACKTCRSRKRSCDKAVPRCALCVKADTPCIFVDSASGDEYSRQQIVDLERHEAELRVELSNTAPSSPGVNPAAGNYTGAQSHRCAAPAEESNVLETILSNPRFHPQRLRQLLVRPQIQQPEATPAEMPQPDVGHLIFAN
;
A
#
# COMPACT_ATOMS: atom_id res chain seq x y z
N MET A 1 -10.51 10.95 -15.10
CA MET A 1 -11.56 10.95 -14.05
C MET A 1 -11.82 9.55 -13.45
N ALA A 2 -10.88 8.59 -13.55
CA ALA A 2 -11.17 7.16 -13.35
C ALA A 2 -10.76 6.56 -11.97
N GLU A 3 -10.07 7.30 -11.10
CA GLU A 3 -9.45 6.69 -9.90
C GLU A 3 -10.30 6.74 -8.61
N ARG A 4 -11.64 6.87 -8.72
CA ARG A 4 -12.54 6.84 -7.55
C ARG A 4 -13.36 5.55 -7.45
N ALA A 5 -13.23 4.65 -8.44
CA ALA A 5 -13.96 3.39 -8.51
C ALA A 5 -13.61 2.42 -7.36
N GLN A 6 -12.42 2.56 -6.76
CA GLN A 6 -11.93 1.74 -5.65
C GLN A 6 -12.37 2.20 -4.26
N LEU A 7 -13.16 3.28 -4.12
CA LEU A 7 -13.64 3.70 -2.79
C LEU A 7 -14.60 2.65 -2.21
N THR A 8 -14.30 2.10 -1.04
CA THR A 8 -15.16 1.08 -0.43
C THR A 8 -16.52 1.65 -0.02
N ALA A 9 -17.52 0.79 0.15
CA ALA A 9 -18.85 1.20 0.59
C ALA A 9 -18.79 1.89 1.97
N CYS A 10 -19.62 2.92 2.15
CA CYS A 10 -19.73 3.66 3.41
C CYS A 10 -20.35 2.80 4.52
N LYS A 11 -20.16 3.22 5.77
CA LYS A 11 -20.62 2.53 6.99
C LYS A 11 -22.13 2.22 6.95
N THR A 12 -22.95 3.19 6.54
CA THR A 12 -24.41 3.05 6.46
C THR A 12 -24.85 2.06 5.38
N CYS A 13 -24.23 2.09 4.20
CA CYS A 13 -24.57 1.12 3.15
C CYS A 13 -24.12 -0.29 3.51
N ARG A 14 -22.98 -0.44 4.19
CA ARG A 14 -22.53 -1.73 4.74
C ARG A 14 -23.49 -2.26 5.79
N SER A 15 -23.90 -1.45 6.75
CA SER A 15 -24.82 -1.87 7.81
C SER A 15 -26.20 -2.26 7.26
N ARG A 16 -26.69 -1.53 6.25
CA ARG A 16 -27.96 -1.82 5.58
C ARG A 16 -27.87 -2.86 4.46
N LYS A 17 -26.69 -3.41 4.17
CA LYS A 17 -26.42 -4.36 3.08
C LYS A 17 -26.96 -3.89 1.72
N ARG A 18 -26.79 -2.61 1.40
CA ARG A 18 -27.20 -2.01 0.12
C ARG A 18 -25.97 -1.62 -0.73
N SER A 19 -26.14 -1.53 -2.04
CA SER A 19 -25.11 -0.99 -2.93
C SER A 19 -24.86 0.49 -2.61
N CYS A 20 -23.60 0.91 -2.61
CA CYS A 20 -23.22 2.30 -2.42
C CYS A 20 -22.93 2.92 -3.79
N ASP A 21 -23.65 3.99 -4.15
CA ASP A 21 -23.46 4.69 -5.43
C ASP A 21 -22.17 5.53 -5.48
N LYS A 22 -21.43 5.61 -4.36
CA LYS A 22 -20.14 6.32 -4.27
C LYS A 22 -20.18 7.75 -4.85
N ALA A 23 -21.33 8.40 -4.77
CA ALA A 23 -21.51 9.79 -5.19
C ALA A 23 -20.88 10.77 -4.18
N VAL A 24 -20.37 11.90 -4.68
CA VAL A 24 -19.87 13.03 -3.90
C VAL A 24 -20.95 14.10 -3.94
N PRO A 25 -21.35 14.74 -2.84
CA PRO A 25 -20.77 14.72 -1.49
C PRO A 25 -21.11 13.50 -0.63
N ARG A 26 -22.29 12.93 -0.84
CA ARG A 26 -22.85 11.81 -0.08
C ARG A 26 -23.48 10.81 -1.04
N CYS A 27 -23.49 9.54 -0.67
CA CYS A 27 -24.16 8.50 -1.46
C CYS A 27 -25.68 8.78 -1.55
N ALA A 28 -26.37 8.38 -2.63
CA ALA A 28 -27.79 8.70 -2.79
C ALA A 28 -28.66 8.13 -1.66
N LEU A 29 -28.33 6.92 -1.16
CA LEU A 29 -28.99 6.36 0.02
C LEU A 29 -28.75 7.18 1.30
N CYS A 30 -27.54 7.71 1.45
CA CYS A 30 -27.12 8.51 2.61
C CYS A 30 -27.78 9.89 2.60
N VAL A 31 -28.06 10.43 1.42
CA VAL A 31 -28.83 11.67 1.24
C VAL A 31 -30.29 11.41 1.59
N LYS A 32 -30.90 10.35 1.04
CA LYS A 32 -32.31 9.99 1.35
C LYS A 32 -32.56 9.66 2.82
N ALA A 33 -31.54 9.15 3.51
CA ALA A 33 -31.63 8.81 4.93
C ALA A 33 -31.25 9.98 5.86
N ASP A 34 -30.82 11.12 5.32
CA ASP A 34 -30.29 12.27 6.04
C ASP A 34 -29.11 11.99 7.00
N THR A 35 -28.54 10.77 6.99
CA THR A 35 -27.36 10.39 7.80
C THR A 35 -26.01 10.64 7.13
N PRO A 36 -24.97 11.08 7.86
CA PRO A 36 -23.65 11.38 7.29
C PRO A 36 -23.03 10.17 6.57
N CYS A 37 -22.36 10.42 5.44
CA CYS A 37 -21.70 9.39 4.65
C CYS A 37 -20.26 9.19 5.16
N ILE A 38 -20.09 8.27 6.11
CA ILE A 38 -18.81 8.00 6.78
C ILE A 38 -18.16 6.74 6.22
N PHE A 39 -16.85 6.79 6.01
CA PHE A 39 -15.97 5.68 5.70
C PHE A 39 -15.07 5.39 6.91
N VAL A 40 -14.81 4.11 7.18
CA VAL A 40 -13.91 3.67 8.26
C VAL A 40 -12.70 3.05 7.59
N ASP A 41 -11.52 3.59 7.86
CA ASP A 41 -10.28 2.96 7.41
C ASP A 41 -9.97 1.75 8.29
N SER A 42 -9.82 0.58 7.67
CA SER A 42 -9.49 -0.66 8.39
C SER A 42 -8.07 -0.68 8.95
N ALA A 43 -7.16 0.16 8.42
CA ALA A 43 -5.79 0.22 8.89
C ALA A 43 -5.65 1.06 10.16
N SER A 44 -6.21 2.28 10.14
CA SER A 44 -6.09 3.23 11.25
C SER A 44 -7.26 3.18 12.25
N GLY A 45 -8.42 2.66 11.84
CA GLY A 45 -9.65 2.68 12.65
C GLY A 45 -10.37 4.03 12.65
N ASP A 46 -9.83 5.02 11.95
CA ASP A 46 -10.36 6.37 11.88
C ASP A 46 -11.62 6.47 11.01
N GLU A 47 -12.50 7.40 11.37
CA GLU A 47 -13.74 7.68 10.67
C GLU A 47 -13.62 8.98 9.86
N TYR A 48 -13.76 8.88 8.54
CA TYR A 48 -13.70 10.02 7.63
C TYR A 48 -15.03 10.18 6.92
N SER A 49 -15.58 11.40 6.93
CA SER A 49 -16.71 11.74 6.07
C SER A 49 -16.24 11.91 4.63
N ARG A 50 -17.10 11.56 3.69
CA ARG A 50 -16.77 11.71 2.26
C ARG A 50 -16.58 13.18 1.82
N GLN A 51 -17.08 14.13 2.61
CA GLN A 51 -16.82 15.55 2.43
C GLN A 51 -15.42 15.94 2.84
N GLN A 52 -15.00 15.52 4.03
CA GLN A 52 -13.62 15.75 4.49
C GLN A 52 -12.60 15.24 3.47
N ILE A 53 -12.82 14.07 2.85
CA ILE A 53 -11.91 13.55 1.82
C ILE A 53 -11.78 14.52 0.63
N VAL A 54 -12.89 15.10 0.16
CA VAL A 54 -12.90 16.04 -0.97
C VAL A 54 -12.23 17.36 -0.59
N ASP A 55 -12.47 17.83 0.63
CA ASP A 55 -11.86 19.05 1.13
C ASP A 55 -10.34 18.88 1.27
N LEU A 56 -9.90 17.71 1.74
CA LEU A 56 -8.48 17.34 1.81
C LEU A 56 -7.85 17.22 0.42
N GLU A 57 -8.52 16.54 -0.53
CA GLU A 57 -8.08 16.46 -1.93
C GLU A 57 -7.92 17.86 -2.55
N ARG A 58 -8.84 18.78 -2.26
CA ARG A 58 -8.78 20.17 -2.73
C ARG A 58 -7.59 20.91 -2.11
N HIS A 59 -7.45 20.84 -0.79
CA HIS A 59 -6.38 21.52 -0.08
C HIS A 59 -5.00 21.01 -0.52
N GLU A 60 -4.87 19.70 -0.76
CA GLU A 60 -3.66 19.13 -1.32
C GLU A 60 -3.34 19.69 -2.71
N ALA A 61 -4.35 19.84 -3.58
CA ALA A 61 -4.16 20.41 -4.90
C ALA A 61 -3.69 21.88 -4.83
N GLU A 62 -4.27 22.67 -3.94
CA GLU A 62 -3.86 24.07 -3.70
C GLU A 62 -2.40 24.15 -3.23
N LEU A 63 -2.04 23.37 -2.22
CA LEU A 63 -0.68 23.33 -1.69
C LEU A 63 0.35 22.88 -2.73
N ARG A 64 0.00 21.88 -3.56
CA ARG A 64 0.89 21.41 -4.64
C ARG A 64 1.15 22.50 -5.68
N VAL A 65 0.16 23.34 -5.98
CA VAL A 65 0.33 24.48 -6.88
C VAL A 65 1.22 25.55 -6.26
N GLU A 66 1.01 25.89 -4.98
CA GLU A 66 1.83 26.87 -4.28
C GLU A 66 3.32 26.46 -4.22
N LEU A 67 3.60 25.19 -3.93
CA LEU A 67 4.97 24.65 -3.97
C LEU A 67 5.59 24.71 -5.37
N SER A 68 4.80 24.47 -6.42
CA SER A 68 5.30 24.56 -7.80
C SER A 68 5.66 25.99 -8.20
N ASN A 69 4.94 26.98 -7.68
CA ASN A 69 5.19 28.40 -7.97
C ASN A 69 6.37 28.97 -7.17
N THR A 70 6.61 28.44 -5.97
CA THR A 70 7.68 28.90 -5.06
C THR A 70 9.03 28.21 -5.27
N ALA A 71 9.10 27.17 -6.11
CA ALA A 71 10.36 26.50 -6.44
C ALA A 71 11.07 27.22 -7.62
N PRO A 72 12.15 28.00 -7.39
CA PRO A 72 13.02 28.42 -8.49
C PRO A 72 13.69 27.20 -9.10
N SER A 73 13.63 27.12 -10.43
CA SER A 73 14.23 26.07 -11.25
C SER A 73 15.72 25.93 -10.93
N SER A 74 16.12 24.82 -10.31
CA SER A 74 17.50 24.37 -10.36
C SER A 74 17.60 23.33 -11.48
N PRO A 75 18.21 23.64 -12.63
CA PRO A 75 18.39 22.67 -13.69
C PRO A 75 19.57 21.76 -13.33
N GLY A 76 19.34 20.44 -13.27
CA GLY A 76 20.44 19.49 -13.36
C GLY A 76 20.31 18.22 -12.53
N VAL A 77 19.33 17.36 -12.84
CA VAL A 77 19.57 15.90 -12.79
C VAL A 77 18.89 15.27 -14.01
N ASN A 78 19.70 14.84 -14.98
CA ASN A 78 19.25 14.17 -16.20
C ASN A 78 18.73 12.75 -15.87
N PRO A 79 17.56 12.31 -16.37
CA PRO A 79 17.11 10.93 -16.22
C PRO A 79 17.57 10.11 -17.44
N ALA A 80 18.83 9.69 -17.45
CA ALA A 80 19.32 8.72 -18.43
C ALA A 80 20.46 7.86 -17.85
N ALA A 81 20.10 6.96 -16.93
CA ALA A 81 20.64 5.61 -16.81
C ALA A 81 20.05 4.99 -15.55
N GLY A 82 19.35 3.87 -15.71
CA GLY A 82 19.16 2.97 -14.59
C GLY A 82 20.54 2.58 -14.06
N ASN A 83 20.76 2.83 -12.79
CA ASN A 83 21.34 1.87 -11.87
C ASN A 83 21.04 2.34 -10.45
N TYR A 84 20.37 1.46 -9.72
CA TYR A 84 20.27 1.40 -8.27
C TYR A 84 21.51 2.03 -7.61
N THR A 85 21.38 3.25 -7.10
CA THR A 85 22.24 3.68 -6.01
C THR A 85 21.38 4.49 -5.05
N GLY A 86 21.47 4.07 -3.80
CA GLY A 86 20.66 4.57 -2.70
C GLY A 86 20.73 6.08 -2.57
N ALA A 87 19.66 6.60 -2.01
CA ALA A 87 19.51 7.97 -1.56
C ALA A 87 20.81 8.56 -0.99
N GLN A 88 21.24 9.70 -1.53
CA GLN A 88 22.09 10.59 -0.76
C GLN A 88 21.92 12.07 -1.13
N SER A 89 21.19 12.77 -0.28
CA SER A 89 21.58 14.04 0.34
C SER A 89 20.51 14.35 1.38
N HIS A 90 20.81 14.63 2.65
CA HIS A 90 21.81 15.58 3.11
C HIS A 90 22.66 15.05 4.27
N ARG A 91 23.87 15.58 4.33
CA ARG A 91 25.07 15.13 5.06
C ARG A 91 24.99 15.42 6.56
N CYS A 92 25.57 14.54 7.36
CA CYS A 92 26.45 14.89 8.48
C CYS A 92 27.50 13.78 8.61
N ALA A 93 28.75 14.19 8.88
CA ALA A 93 29.92 13.33 8.91
C ALA A 93 30.14 12.67 10.29
N ALA A 94 30.84 11.53 10.26
CA ALA A 94 31.55 10.81 11.34
C ALA A 94 30.79 9.70 12.08
N PRO A 95 31.52 8.77 12.74
CA PRO A 95 32.32 7.71 12.14
C PRO A 95 31.71 6.33 12.44
N ALA A 96 32.37 5.28 11.96
CA ALA A 96 31.94 3.89 12.04
C ALA A 96 31.62 3.43 13.47
N GLU A 97 30.34 3.31 13.80
CA GLU A 97 29.86 2.55 14.95
C GLU A 97 28.57 1.87 14.49
N GLU A 98 28.49 0.55 14.64
CA GLU A 98 27.47 -0.37 14.13
C GLU A 98 26.03 0.02 14.55
N SER A 99 25.47 1.05 13.93
CA SER A 99 24.16 1.55 14.26
C SER A 99 23.14 0.89 13.35
N ASN A 100 22.33 0.03 13.97
CA ASN A 100 21.18 -0.66 13.41
C ASN A 100 20.32 0.28 12.56
N VAL A 101 20.64 0.39 11.27
CA VAL A 101 19.87 1.15 10.28
C VAL A 101 18.42 0.65 10.24
N LEU A 102 18.23 -0.65 10.53
CA LEU A 102 16.92 -1.26 10.74
C LEU A 102 16.14 -0.62 11.90
N GLU A 103 16.75 -0.35 13.06
CA GLU A 103 16.07 0.28 14.21
C GLU A 103 15.56 1.69 13.86
N THR A 104 16.36 2.47 13.12
CA THR A 104 15.98 3.83 12.68
C THR A 104 14.82 3.81 11.67
N ILE A 105 14.81 2.83 10.76
CA ILE A 105 13.72 2.67 9.79
C ILE A 105 12.43 2.22 10.49
N LEU A 106 12.56 1.28 11.44
CA LEU A 106 11.44 0.66 12.15
C LEU A 106 10.81 1.55 13.23
N SER A 107 11.55 2.57 13.71
CA SER A 107 11.06 3.57 14.66
C SER A 107 10.25 4.71 14.03
N ASN A 108 10.17 4.77 12.70
CA ASN A 108 9.44 5.82 12.01
C ASN A 108 7.92 5.61 12.14
N PRO A 109 7.15 6.58 12.68
CA PRO A 109 5.70 6.43 12.93
C PRO A 109 4.88 6.23 11.66
N ARG A 110 5.43 6.52 10.47
CA ARG A 110 4.79 6.18 9.18
C ARG A 110 4.75 4.68 8.94
N PHE A 111 5.70 3.93 9.51
CA PHE A 111 5.68 2.47 9.54
C PHE A 111 4.92 2.03 10.77
N HIS A 112 3.65 1.72 10.59
CA HIS A 112 2.74 1.33 11.65
C HIS A 112 3.33 0.18 12.50
N PRO A 113 3.75 0.42 13.75
CA PRO A 113 4.54 -0.53 14.54
C PRO A 113 3.77 -1.82 14.83
N GLN A 114 2.44 -1.78 14.74
CA GLN A 114 1.58 -2.96 14.93
C GLN A 114 1.71 -3.96 13.78
N ARG A 115 1.96 -3.51 12.53
CA ARG A 115 2.17 -4.45 11.41
C ARG A 115 3.48 -5.20 11.55
N LEU A 116 4.51 -4.52 12.02
CA LEU A 116 5.80 -5.15 12.29
C LEU A 116 5.67 -6.20 13.40
N ARG A 117 4.97 -5.88 14.50
CA ARG A 117 4.69 -6.86 15.57
C ARG A 117 3.93 -8.08 15.06
N GLN A 118 2.95 -7.91 14.16
CA GLN A 118 2.24 -9.04 13.55
C GLN A 118 3.15 -9.91 12.67
N LEU A 119 4.09 -9.31 11.94
CA LEU A 119 5.06 -10.04 11.12
C LEU A 119 6.09 -10.78 11.97
N LEU A 120 6.56 -10.18 13.07
CA LEU A 120 7.51 -10.77 14.01
C LEU A 120 6.90 -11.90 14.85
N VAL A 121 5.58 -11.90 15.06
CA VAL A 121 4.84 -12.95 15.77
C VAL A 121 4.46 -14.11 14.85
N ARG A 122 4.74 -14.03 13.55
CA ARG A 122 4.45 -15.14 12.63
C ARG A 122 5.28 -16.35 13.06
N PRO A 123 4.66 -17.48 13.47
CA PRO A 123 5.41 -18.68 13.82
C PRO A 123 6.27 -19.07 12.61
N GLN A 124 7.51 -19.48 12.90
CA GLN A 124 8.48 -19.96 11.91
C GLN A 124 7.76 -20.80 10.86
N ILE A 125 7.75 -20.34 9.61
CA ILE A 125 7.38 -21.20 8.50
C ILE A 125 8.49 -22.25 8.48
N GLN A 126 8.22 -23.46 8.98
CA GLN A 126 9.07 -24.61 8.69
C GLN A 126 9.24 -24.61 7.17
N GLN A 127 10.45 -24.29 6.70
CA GLN A 127 10.77 -24.60 5.32
C GLN A 127 10.61 -26.11 5.21
N PRO A 128 9.71 -26.63 4.35
CA PRO A 128 9.66 -28.06 4.11
C PRO A 128 11.06 -28.48 3.67
N GLU A 129 11.63 -29.49 4.32
CA GLU A 129 12.90 -30.06 3.90
C GLU A 129 12.78 -30.46 2.44
N ALA A 130 13.47 -29.71 1.57
CA ALA A 130 13.50 -30.01 0.15
C ALA A 130 14.33 -31.27 -0.04
N THR A 131 13.69 -32.44 0.11
CA THR A 131 14.24 -33.68 -0.42
C THR A 131 14.24 -33.56 -1.95
N PRO A 132 15.38 -33.82 -2.63
CA PRO A 132 15.40 -33.86 -4.08
C PRO A 132 14.37 -34.90 -4.55
N ALA A 133 13.45 -34.50 -5.42
CA ALA A 133 12.52 -35.45 -6.02
C ALA A 133 13.31 -36.51 -6.78
N GLU A 134 13.21 -37.76 -6.35
CA GLU A 134 13.81 -38.89 -7.07
C GLU A 134 13.07 -39.04 -8.41
N MET A 135 13.84 -38.90 -9.49
CA MET A 135 13.33 -38.99 -10.86
C MET A 135 12.89 -40.44 -11.13
N PRO A 136 11.66 -40.68 -11.63
CA PRO A 136 11.22 -42.03 -11.94
C PRO A 136 12.09 -42.60 -13.08
N GLN A 137 12.66 -43.78 -12.84
CA GLN A 137 13.44 -44.49 -13.85
C GLN A 137 12.54 -44.96 -15.00
N PRO A 138 13.01 -44.92 -16.26
CA PRO A 138 12.25 -45.46 -17.38
C PRO A 138 12.34 -46.99 -17.37
N ASP A 139 11.42 -47.64 -16.66
CA ASP A 139 11.15 -49.07 -16.86
C ASP A 139 10.35 -49.25 -18.17
N VAL A 140 11.08 -49.71 -19.17
CA VAL A 140 10.69 -50.40 -20.39
C VAL A 140 9.19 -50.60 -20.64
N GLY A 141 8.61 -49.73 -21.47
CA GLY A 141 7.35 -49.99 -22.16
C GLY A 141 7.48 -51.22 -23.06
N HIS A 142 6.96 -52.36 -22.61
CA HIS A 142 6.83 -53.58 -23.40
C HIS A 142 5.83 -53.33 -24.54
N LEU A 143 6.34 -53.09 -25.74
CA LEU A 143 5.53 -52.94 -26.96
C LEU A 143 4.99 -54.31 -27.37
N ILE A 144 3.74 -54.61 -26.99
CA ILE A 144 2.99 -55.73 -27.57
C ILE A 144 2.39 -55.25 -28.90
N PHE A 145 3.10 -55.51 -30.00
CA PHE A 145 2.52 -55.49 -31.33
C PHE A 145 1.61 -56.72 -31.46
N ALA A 146 0.30 -56.51 -31.45
CA ALA A 146 -0.66 -57.51 -31.91
C ALA A 146 -0.77 -57.42 -33.45
N ASN A 147 -0.49 -58.53 -34.11
CA ASN A 147 -0.92 -58.84 -35.48
C ASN A 147 -2.07 -59.87 -35.37
#